data_AF-A0A0D0M3B8-F1
#
_entry.id   AF-A0A0D0M3B8-F1
#
_cell.length_a   1.000
_cell.length_b   1.000
_cell.length_c   1.000
_cell.angle_alpha   90.00
_cell.angle_beta   90.00
_cell.angle_gamma   90.00
#
_symmetry.space_group_name_H-M   'P 1'
#
loop_
_entity.id
_entity.type
_entity.pdbx_description
1 polymer ?
#
loop_
_entity_poly.entity_id
_entity_poly.type
_entity_poly.pdbx_seq_one_letter_code
_entity_poly.pdbx_strand_id
1 'polypeptide(L)'
;MSSKVAGAMRIAAAMTVVVSLIAAGWLARSPWIVVLATPALTVLYALGKFRQWQMAWRAGGVRSVCLALLVALPVQLVLGYVFYLIGRGLGSLVAPAPVLAFGASDLLGVGFVFLIGLACSFAIIKLEANASDREDAHTPTAVDRTAAPTEEVELDIDPRPLTPDTFFKSPGYWRPDPLREALEGRGKRVAKPPLAASDAQIAAAEERTGFRLPESLRALYRTLDGGYVGALYVPLKRDAGPVFDDWRGAFSIDYSSLYPLKDLRTVRAHYEDFTDDPDDMPAQADTLLVLQARYGDMTLLDYGQPGEPRVSIVDFARHGDLPDITFESFDAFFQALRRPKEEAPRPFDRTLFRSKPLGDLSKEDRATAFWGEGVHPFVNMAKGRDDGWQPKAAADDALIDETEARLGVPLPEAIRQLWRARNGGNVAYRFLEDGPGEFEPFEELAPLEYVATLAELSRRIDFAPGETPWHASIAGADKLVVLNARRDELVLLDYRREGDASLLVVEDFGDAGIGNARTFEDIRVLIARLRKFERSASSAS
;
A
#
# COMPACT_ATOMS: atom_id res chain seq x y z
N MET A 1 -1.97 26.60 11.84
CA MET A 1 -1.37 26.98 13.16
C MET A 1 -2.07 26.31 14.36
N SER A 2 -3.39 26.11 14.34
CA SER A 2 -4.16 25.59 15.50
C SER A 2 -3.74 24.18 15.99
N SER A 3 -3.44 23.25 15.07
CA SER A 3 -3.08 21.86 15.44
C SER A 3 -1.77 21.76 16.25
N LYS A 4 -0.77 22.60 15.94
CA LYS A 4 0.50 22.65 16.69
C LYS A 4 0.30 23.19 18.11
N VAL A 5 -0.59 24.17 18.28
CA VAL A 5 -0.91 24.75 19.59
C VAL A 5 -1.70 23.75 20.45
N ALA A 6 -2.69 23.07 19.86
CA ALA A 6 -3.44 22.01 20.54
C ALA A 6 -2.52 20.85 20.98
N GLY A 7 -1.61 20.41 20.11
CA GLY A 7 -0.58 19.41 20.44
C GLY A 7 0.33 19.84 21.59
N ALA A 8 0.84 21.08 21.55
CA ALA A 8 1.67 21.62 22.62
C ALA A 8 0.92 21.73 23.97
N MET A 9 -0.36 22.13 23.95
CA MET A 9 -1.19 22.19 25.16
C MET A 9 -1.45 20.81 25.77
N ARG A 10 -1.62 19.75 24.95
CA ARG A 10 -1.75 18.36 25.45
C ARG A 10 -0.49 17.93 26.18
N ILE A 11 0.67 18.17 25.59
CA ILE A 11 1.97 17.83 26.18
C ILE A 11 2.15 18.60 27.50
N ALA A 12 1.86 19.91 27.52
CA ALA A 12 1.97 20.71 28.72
C ALA A 12 1.06 20.20 29.85
N ALA A 13 -0.22 19.92 29.56
CA ALA A 13 -1.17 19.40 30.54
C ALA A 13 -0.74 18.03 31.10
N ALA A 14 -0.29 17.12 30.23
CA ALA A 14 0.23 15.82 30.65
C ALA A 14 1.48 15.96 31.54
N MET A 15 2.41 16.85 31.17
CA MET A 15 3.61 17.11 31.96
C MET A 15 3.29 17.72 33.32
N THR A 16 2.33 18.65 33.42
CA THR A 16 1.91 19.22 34.71
C THR A 16 1.40 18.15 35.66
N VAL A 17 0.57 17.24 35.16
CA VAL A 17 0.02 16.13 35.93
C VAL A 17 1.13 15.19 36.42
N VAL A 18 2.04 14.78 35.53
CA VAL A 18 3.18 13.90 35.88
C VAL A 18 4.08 14.56 36.92
N VAL A 19 4.47 15.82 36.69
CA VAL A 19 5.33 16.57 37.62
C VAL A 19 4.67 16.73 38.99
N SER A 20 3.35 16.91 39.05
CA SER A 20 2.64 17.03 40.33
C SER A 20 2.70 15.76 41.19
N LEU A 21 2.62 14.58 40.57
CA LEU A 21 2.72 13.29 41.27
C LEU A 21 4.16 13.01 41.72
N ILE A 22 5.15 13.34 40.88
CA ILE A 22 6.57 13.29 41.26
C ILE A 22 6.85 14.24 42.44
N ALA A 23 6.34 15.47 42.39
CA ALA A 23 6.51 16.46 43.45
C ALA A 23 5.86 15.99 44.76
N ALA A 24 4.68 15.37 44.70
CA ALA A 24 4.04 14.77 45.87
C ALA A 24 4.89 13.65 46.50
N GLY A 25 5.51 12.80 45.67
CA GLY A 25 6.46 11.78 46.12
C GLY A 25 7.70 12.39 46.76
N TRP A 26 8.30 13.40 46.10
CA TRP A 26 9.50 14.10 46.58
C TRP A 26 9.27 14.75 47.95
N LEU A 27 8.12 15.39 48.14
CA LEU A 27 7.71 16.01 49.40
C LEU A 27 7.21 15.00 50.45
N ALA A 28 7.40 13.70 50.22
CA ALA A 28 6.98 12.60 51.09
C ALA A 28 5.49 12.69 51.51
N ARG A 29 4.62 13.16 50.61
CA ARG A 29 3.17 13.23 50.85
C ARG A 29 2.56 11.84 50.88
N SER A 30 1.35 11.72 51.44
CA SER A 30 0.69 10.42 51.59
C SER A 30 0.45 9.74 50.23
N PRO A 31 0.72 8.42 50.07
CA PRO A 31 0.48 7.70 48.81
C PRO A 31 -1.01 7.63 48.43
N TRP A 32 -1.93 7.88 49.38
CA TRP A 32 -3.36 8.00 49.12
C TRP A 32 -3.71 9.11 48.12
N ILE A 33 -2.80 10.07 47.90
CA ILE A 33 -2.94 11.09 46.86
C ILE A 33 -3.06 10.47 45.46
N VAL A 34 -2.43 9.33 45.21
CA VAL A 34 -2.49 8.62 43.92
C VAL A 34 -3.88 8.03 43.69
N VAL A 35 -4.46 7.41 44.71
CA VAL A 35 -5.83 6.87 44.66
C VAL A 35 -6.82 8.01 44.39
N LEU A 36 -6.66 9.14 45.08
CA LEU A 36 -7.50 10.32 44.86
C LEU A 36 -7.32 10.95 43.47
N ALA A 37 -6.10 10.93 42.92
CA ALA A 37 -5.81 11.47 41.59
C ALA A 37 -6.28 10.54 40.46
N THR A 38 -6.48 9.25 40.71
CA THR A 38 -6.79 8.24 39.68
C THR A 38 -8.08 8.54 38.89
N PRO A 39 -9.22 8.92 39.52
CA PRO A 39 -10.40 9.35 38.77
C PRO A 39 -10.13 10.58 37.90
N ALA A 40 -9.39 11.56 38.42
CA ALA A 40 -9.01 12.77 37.70
C ALA A 40 -8.15 12.45 36.46
N LEU A 41 -7.13 11.60 36.61
CA LEU A 41 -6.30 11.11 35.50
C LEU A 41 -7.13 10.40 34.43
N THR A 42 -8.09 9.58 34.86
CA THR A 42 -8.96 8.81 33.96
C THR A 42 -9.88 9.72 33.17
N VAL A 43 -10.45 10.76 33.80
CA VAL A 43 -11.26 11.77 33.10
C VAL A 43 -10.43 12.55 32.09
N LEU A 44 -9.21 12.95 32.44
CA LEU A 44 -8.30 13.66 31.53
C LEU A 44 -7.86 12.78 30.35
N TYR A 45 -7.59 11.49 30.60
CA TYR A 45 -7.32 10.51 29.56
C TYR A 45 -8.51 10.35 28.60
N ALA A 46 -9.72 10.27 29.16
CA ALA A 46 -10.94 10.14 28.36
C ALA A 46 -11.19 11.39 27.49
N LEU A 47 -11.01 12.59 28.04
CA LEU A 47 -11.11 13.86 27.31
C LEU A 47 -10.02 13.99 26.23
N GLY A 48 -8.80 13.53 26.50
CA GLY A 48 -7.72 13.51 25.51
C GLY A 48 -8.00 12.59 24.32
N LYS A 49 -8.89 11.61 24.50
CA LYS A 49 -9.34 10.65 23.49
C LYS A 49 -10.81 10.81 23.13
N PHE A 50 -11.37 12.02 23.28
CA PHE A 50 -12.81 12.26 23.21
C PHE A 50 -13.50 11.65 21.99
N ARG A 51 -12.90 11.72 20.79
CA ARG A 51 -13.44 11.09 19.57
C ARG A 51 -13.54 9.56 19.68
N GLN A 52 -12.53 8.88 20.24
CA GLN A 52 -12.56 7.42 20.48
C GLN A 52 -13.65 7.03 21.49
N TRP A 53 -13.87 7.88 22.50
CA TRP A 53 -14.94 7.65 23.48
C TRP A 53 -16.34 7.93 22.93
N GLN A 54 -16.49 8.93 22.05
CA GLN A 54 -17.72 9.15 21.30
C GLN A 54 -18.02 7.96 20.38
N MET A 55 -17.01 7.42 19.70
CA MET A 55 -17.15 6.21 18.89
C MET A 55 -17.56 5.00 19.74
N ALA A 56 -16.89 4.77 20.87
CA ALA A 56 -17.25 3.68 21.79
C ALA A 56 -18.68 3.82 22.35
N TRP A 57 -19.13 5.06 22.62
CA TRP A 57 -20.50 5.34 23.02
C TRP A 57 -21.51 5.05 21.91
N ARG A 58 -21.20 5.43 20.65
CA ARG A 58 -22.06 5.14 19.50
C ARG A 58 -22.16 3.64 19.19
N ALA A 59 -21.05 2.91 19.31
CA ALA A 59 -20.97 1.48 18.97
C ALA A 59 -21.56 0.54 20.04
N GLY A 60 -21.41 0.86 21.33
CA GLY A 60 -21.80 -0.06 22.42
C GLY A 60 -22.47 0.60 23.63
N GLY A 61 -22.85 1.88 23.52
CA GLY A 61 -23.59 2.63 24.54
C GLY A 61 -22.86 2.72 25.89
N VAL A 62 -23.65 2.83 26.96
CA VAL A 62 -23.15 2.96 28.35
C VAL A 62 -22.27 1.79 28.76
N ARG A 63 -22.59 0.56 28.31
CA ARG A 63 -21.85 -0.66 28.68
C ARG A 63 -20.41 -0.61 28.19
N SER A 64 -20.19 -0.16 26.95
CA SER A 64 -18.84 -0.03 26.39
C SER A 64 -18.00 1.03 27.13
N VAL A 65 -18.62 2.13 27.53
CA VAL A 65 -17.95 3.18 28.32
C VAL A 65 -17.60 2.68 29.72
N CYS A 66 -18.51 1.95 30.39
CA CYS A 66 -18.21 1.34 31.68
C CYS A 66 -17.05 0.34 31.61
N LEU A 67 -17.01 -0.52 30.59
CA LEU A 67 -15.91 -1.46 30.38
C LEU A 67 -14.58 -0.75 30.11
N ALA A 68 -14.58 0.26 29.25
CA ALA A 68 -13.39 1.05 28.97
C ALA A 68 -12.87 1.78 30.22
N LEU A 69 -13.75 2.29 31.09
CA LEU A 69 -13.38 2.90 32.37
C LEU A 69 -12.81 1.86 33.35
N LEU A 70 -13.40 0.66 33.41
CA LEU A 70 -12.90 -0.44 34.25
C LEU A 70 -11.48 -0.87 33.85
N VAL A 71 -11.13 -0.77 32.57
CA VAL A 71 -9.76 -1.04 32.08
C VAL A 71 -8.82 0.15 32.32
N ALA A 72 -9.30 1.38 32.10
CA ALA A 72 -8.46 2.57 32.22
C ALA A 72 -8.07 2.87 33.68
N LEU A 73 -8.97 2.67 34.65
CA LEU A 73 -8.74 3.00 36.06
C LEU A 73 -7.51 2.28 36.67
N PRO A 74 -7.35 0.95 36.55
CA PRO A 74 -6.16 0.25 37.03
C PRO A 74 -4.87 0.74 36.38
N VAL A 75 -4.89 1.01 35.07
CA VAL A 75 -3.73 1.50 34.33
C VAL A 75 -3.31 2.88 34.85
N GLN A 76 -4.26 3.79 35.05
CA GLN A 76 -3.96 5.13 35.58
C GLN A 76 -3.48 5.08 37.04
N LEU A 77 -4.03 4.18 37.85
CA LEU A 77 -3.58 3.97 39.23
C LEU A 77 -2.12 3.52 39.29
N VAL A 78 -1.76 2.49 38.50
CA VAL A 78 -0.39 1.95 38.43
C VAL A 78 0.57 3.02 37.92
N LEU A 79 0.22 3.70 36.84
CA LEU A 79 1.07 4.74 36.24
C LEU A 79 1.29 5.91 37.21
N GLY A 80 0.23 6.37 37.88
CA GLY A 80 0.33 7.43 38.88
C GLY A 80 1.20 7.02 40.08
N TYR A 81 1.10 5.76 40.51
CA TYR A 81 1.91 5.23 41.60
C TYR A 81 3.40 5.15 41.24
N VAL A 82 3.73 4.74 40.01
CA VAL A 82 5.12 4.72 39.52
C VAL A 82 5.73 6.13 39.56
N PHE A 83 5.02 7.16 39.07
CA PHE A 83 5.53 8.53 39.13
C PHE A 83 5.71 9.05 40.56
N TYR A 84 4.77 8.72 41.44
CA TYR A 84 4.90 9.03 42.87
C TYR A 84 6.15 8.35 43.48
N LEU A 85 6.40 7.06 43.17
CA LEU A 85 7.57 6.34 43.67
C LEU A 85 8.88 6.90 43.15
N ILE A 86 8.94 7.33 41.88
CA ILE A 86 10.11 8.02 41.32
C ILE A 86 10.40 9.28 42.14
N GLY A 87 9.38 10.12 42.37
CA GLY A 87 9.51 11.31 43.21
C GLY A 87 9.99 10.97 44.62
N ARG A 88 9.42 9.93 45.22
CA ARG A 88 9.77 9.47 46.58
C ARG A 88 11.22 8.99 46.68
N GLY A 89 11.66 8.21 45.70
CA GLY A 89 13.04 7.73 45.59
C GLY A 89 14.01 8.90 45.47
N LEU A 90 13.74 9.82 44.53
CA LEU A 90 14.55 11.02 44.33
C LEU A 90 14.63 11.90 45.60
N GLY A 91 13.50 12.16 46.27
CA GLY A 91 13.48 12.93 47.51
C GLY A 91 14.26 12.26 48.65
N SER A 92 14.21 10.92 48.74
CA SER A 92 14.95 10.16 49.76
C SER A 92 16.47 10.22 49.60
N LEU A 93 16.97 10.41 48.38
CA LEU A 93 18.41 10.58 48.11
C LEU A 93 18.93 11.93 48.60
N VAL A 94 18.08 12.96 48.63
CA VAL A 94 18.46 14.30 49.06
C VAL A 94 18.23 14.51 50.55
N ALA A 95 17.06 14.15 51.05
CA ALA A 95 16.69 14.29 52.46
C ALA A 95 15.65 13.23 52.84
N PRO A 96 16.04 12.15 53.54
CA PRO A 96 15.09 11.12 53.96
C PRO A 96 14.11 11.67 54.99
N ALA A 97 12.87 11.92 54.54
CA ALA A 97 11.76 12.34 55.39
C ALA A 97 10.75 11.20 55.60
N PRO A 98 10.05 11.13 56.76
CA PRO A 98 8.92 10.24 56.95
C PRO A 98 7.73 10.66 56.08
N VAL A 99 6.87 9.70 55.74
CA VAL A 99 5.65 9.96 54.96
C VAL A 99 4.67 10.78 55.80
N LEU A 100 4.24 11.93 55.27
CA LEU A 100 3.27 12.81 55.89
C LEU A 100 1.87 12.19 55.83
N ALA A 101 1.10 12.41 56.90
CA ALA A 101 -0.30 12.01 56.95
C ALA A 101 -1.11 12.74 55.87
N PHE A 102 -2.10 12.04 55.31
CA PHE A 102 -3.01 12.61 54.32
C PHE A 102 -3.82 13.76 54.96
N GLY A 103 -3.86 14.92 54.31
CA GLY A 103 -4.52 16.11 54.85
C GLY A 103 -5.24 16.96 53.80
N ALA A 104 -5.91 18.02 54.27
CA ALA A 104 -6.71 18.92 53.42
C ALA A 104 -5.91 19.53 52.25
N SER A 105 -4.62 19.81 52.45
CA SER A 105 -3.71 20.28 51.40
C SER A 105 -3.51 19.28 50.25
N ASP A 106 -3.60 17.95 50.49
CA ASP A 106 -3.49 16.95 49.42
C ASP A 106 -4.76 16.94 48.57
N LEU A 107 -5.92 17.02 49.21
CA LEU A 107 -7.22 17.14 48.54
C LEU A 107 -7.28 18.41 47.67
N LEU A 108 -6.85 19.55 48.21
CA LEU A 108 -6.79 20.81 47.48
C LEU A 108 -5.79 20.75 46.32
N GLY A 109 -4.62 20.13 46.52
CA GLY A 109 -3.61 19.96 45.48
C GLY A 109 -4.11 19.13 44.29
N VAL A 110 -4.73 17.98 44.56
CA VAL A 110 -5.31 17.13 43.51
C VAL A 110 -6.47 17.83 42.81
N GLY A 111 -7.36 18.49 43.58
CA GLY A 111 -8.47 19.26 43.01
C GLY A 111 -7.99 20.38 42.08
N PHE A 112 -6.94 21.09 42.45
CA PHE A 112 -6.36 22.15 41.63
C PHE A 112 -5.76 21.62 40.33
N VAL A 113 -4.98 20.54 40.38
CA VAL A 113 -4.40 19.90 39.18
C VAL A 113 -5.50 19.38 38.25
N PHE A 114 -6.57 18.81 38.82
CA PHE A 114 -7.73 18.38 38.05
C PHE A 114 -8.41 19.53 37.32
N LEU A 115 -8.65 20.67 37.99
CA LEU A 115 -9.26 21.85 37.38
C LEU A 115 -8.40 22.43 36.24
N ILE A 116 -7.08 22.46 36.39
CA ILE A 116 -6.16 22.88 35.33
C ILE A 116 -6.28 21.93 34.13
N GLY A 117 -6.20 20.61 34.37
CA GLY A 117 -6.33 19.62 33.31
C GLY A 117 -7.66 19.73 32.57
N LEU A 118 -8.75 19.96 33.30
CA LEU A 118 -10.09 20.15 32.74
C LEU A 118 -10.15 21.40 31.86
N ALA A 119 -9.63 22.54 32.35
CA ALA A 119 -9.59 23.78 31.59
C ALA A 119 -8.75 23.66 30.31
N CYS A 120 -7.57 23.03 30.39
CA CYS A 120 -6.73 22.75 29.23
C CYS A 120 -7.46 21.84 28.22
N SER A 121 -8.12 20.79 28.69
CA SER A 121 -8.86 19.85 27.82
C SER A 121 -10.00 20.54 27.09
N PHE A 122 -10.79 21.39 27.76
CA PHE A 122 -11.84 22.19 27.11
C PHE A 122 -11.27 23.18 26.10
N ALA A 123 -10.16 23.84 26.43
CA ALA A 123 -9.50 24.76 25.50
C ALA A 123 -8.99 24.03 24.24
N ILE A 124 -8.43 22.82 24.39
CA ILE A 124 -8.01 21.98 23.27
C ILE A 124 -9.21 21.58 22.39
N ILE A 125 -10.28 21.07 23.00
CA ILE A 125 -11.50 20.68 22.26
C ILE A 125 -12.04 21.88 21.48
N LYS A 126 -12.08 23.07 22.10
CA LYS A 126 -12.53 24.30 21.44
C LYS A 126 -11.59 24.75 20.31
N LEU A 127 -10.27 24.63 20.49
CA LEU A 127 -9.28 24.97 19.46
C LEU A 127 -9.34 24.01 18.26
N GLU A 128 -9.61 22.73 18.50
CA GLU A 128 -9.77 21.72 17.44
C GLU A 128 -11.10 21.88 16.70
N ALA A 129 -12.20 22.19 17.41
CA ALA A 129 -13.48 22.54 16.79
C ALA A 129 -13.34 23.77 15.88
N ASN A 130 -12.77 24.87 16.41
CA ASN A 130 -12.56 26.11 15.65
C ASN A 130 -11.50 25.99 14.53
N ALA A 131 -10.63 24.98 14.58
CA ALA A 131 -9.67 24.71 13.51
C ALA A 131 -10.38 24.03 12.33
N SER A 132 -11.26 23.08 12.63
CA SER A 132 -12.12 22.41 11.65
C SER A 132 -13.00 23.44 10.94
N ASP A 133 -13.67 24.32 11.70
CA ASP A 133 -14.50 25.41 11.14
C ASP A 133 -13.72 26.45 10.30
N ARG A 134 -12.39 26.58 10.49
CA ARG A 134 -11.55 27.52 9.73
C ARG A 134 -10.93 26.90 8.49
N GLU A 135 -10.69 25.59 8.49
CA GLU A 135 -10.30 24.85 7.29
C GLU A 135 -11.43 24.89 6.25
N ASP A 136 -12.69 24.90 6.71
CA ASP A 136 -13.89 25.10 5.88
C ASP A 136 -14.07 26.54 5.36
N ALA A 137 -13.33 27.52 5.90
CA ALA A 137 -13.54 28.95 5.63
C ALA A 137 -12.63 29.54 4.55
N HIS A 138 -11.70 28.79 3.96
CA HIS A 138 -10.82 29.26 2.88
C HIS A 138 -11.20 28.67 1.51
N THR A 139 -12.39 29.06 1.04
CA THR A 139 -12.77 29.53 -0.31
C THR A 139 -14.24 29.15 -0.57
N PRO A 140 -15.22 29.98 -0.21
CA PRO A 140 -16.54 29.89 -0.81
C PRO A 140 -16.60 30.84 -2.00
N THR A 141 -16.43 30.29 -3.20
CA THR A 141 -17.12 30.84 -4.37
C THR A 141 -18.60 30.84 -4.03
N ALA A 142 -19.26 31.98 -4.23
CA ALA A 142 -20.66 32.19 -3.84
C ALA A 142 -21.56 31.04 -4.32
N VAL A 143 -21.97 30.16 -3.40
CA VAL A 143 -23.04 29.19 -3.61
C VAL A 143 -24.06 29.37 -2.50
N ASP A 144 -25.28 29.53 -2.99
CA ASP A 144 -26.59 29.54 -2.36
C ASP A 144 -26.67 28.96 -0.93
N ARG A 145 -27.09 29.80 0.03
CA ARG A 145 -27.28 29.46 1.46
C ARG A 145 -28.57 28.66 1.73
N THR A 146 -28.96 27.79 0.81
CA THR A 146 -30.09 26.87 0.98
C THR A 146 -29.69 25.40 1.00
N ALA A 147 -28.40 25.07 0.86
CA ALA A 147 -27.93 23.69 0.99
C ALA A 147 -27.75 23.29 2.47
N ALA A 148 -28.40 22.19 2.84
CA ALA A 148 -28.23 21.46 4.11
C ALA A 148 -26.73 21.15 4.38
N PRO A 149 -26.33 20.96 5.65
CA PRO A 149 -24.95 20.60 5.99
C PRO A 149 -24.54 19.37 5.17
N THR A 150 -23.55 19.54 4.30
CA THR A 150 -22.97 18.42 3.54
C THR A 150 -22.22 17.55 4.53
N GLU A 151 -22.79 16.39 4.84
CA GLU A 151 -22.07 15.27 5.46
C GLU A 151 -20.76 15.06 4.69
N GLU A 152 -19.63 15.09 5.38
CA GLU A 152 -18.36 14.65 4.81
C GLU A 152 -18.54 13.21 4.33
N VAL A 153 -18.42 12.99 3.01
CA VAL A 153 -18.47 11.67 2.39
C VAL A 153 -17.19 10.94 2.79
N GLU A 154 -17.26 10.04 3.78
CA GLU A 154 -16.10 9.29 4.24
C GLU A 154 -15.67 8.23 3.21
N LEU A 155 -16.65 7.64 2.51
CA LEU A 155 -16.44 6.61 1.50
C LEU A 155 -17.38 6.84 0.31
N ASP A 156 -16.85 7.44 -0.77
CA ASP A 156 -17.57 7.62 -2.03
C ASP A 156 -17.54 6.31 -2.83
N ILE A 157 -18.66 5.57 -2.80
CA ILE A 157 -18.80 4.28 -3.51
C ILE A 157 -19.45 4.51 -4.87
N ASP A 158 -18.84 3.96 -5.93
CA ASP A 158 -19.49 3.85 -7.23
C ASP A 158 -20.65 2.85 -7.15
N PRO A 159 -21.90 3.25 -7.42
CA PRO A 159 -23.06 2.36 -7.28
C PRO A 159 -23.11 1.25 -8.34
N ARG A 160 -22.30 1.32 -9.40
CA ARG A 160 -22.28 0.33 -10.48
C ARG A 160 -21.73 -1.00 -9.98
N PRO A 161 -22.46 -2.12 -10.17
CA PRO A 161 -21.92 -3.46 -9.92
C PRO A 161 -20.69 -3.74 -10.77
N LEU A 162 -19.82 -4.61 -10.28
CA LEU A 162 -18.70 -5.12 -11.06
C LEU A 162 -19.18 -6.09 -12.14
N THR A 163 -18.40 -6.18 -13.21
CA THR A 163 -18.47 -7.19 -14.26
C THR A 163 -17.22 -8.05 -14.22
N PRO A 164 -17.19 -9.25 -14.83
CA PRO A 164 -15.96 -10.04 -14.93
C PRO A 164 -14.77 -9.24 -15.49
N ASP A 165 -15.02 -8.37 -16.46
CA ASP A 165 -14.00 -7.52 -17.10
C ASP A 165 -13.50 -6.37 -16.20
N THR A 166 -14.26 -5.98 -15.18
CA THR A 166 -13.93 -4.85 -14.29
C THR A 166 -13.59 -5.28 -12.85
N PHE A 167 -13.66 -6.58 -12.57
CA PHE A 167 -13.37 -7.15 -11.26
C PHE A 167 -11.88 -7.03 -10.89
N PHE A 168 -10.98 -7.34 -11.82
CA PHE A 168 -9.55 -7.19 -11.61
C PHE A 168 -9.12 -5.75 -11.90
N LYS A 169 -8.45 -5.09 -10.96
CA LYS A 169 -8.00 -3.70 -11.11
C LYS A 169 -6.66 -3.59 -11.84
N SER A 170 -5.75 -4.53 -11.59
CA SER A 170 -4.47 -4.60 -12.27
C SER A 170 -4.05 -6.06 -12.35
N PRO A 171 -4.22 -6.71 -13.51
CA PRO A 171 -3.86 -8.11 -13.69
C PRO A 171 -2.41 -8.44 -13.32
N GLY A 172 -1.50 -7.47 -13.41
CA GLY A 172 -0.07 -7.64 -13.10
C GLY A 172 0.38 -7.28 -11.68
N TYR A 173 -0.51 -6.77 -10.81
CA TYR A 173 -0.12 -6.39 -9.45
C TYR A 173 0.00 -7.64 -8.56
N TRP A 174 1.19 -7.89 -8.01
CA TRP A 174 1.61 -9.09 -7.25
C TRP A 174 1.83 -10.40 -8.03
N ARG A 175 1.67 -10.41 -9.36
CA ARG A 175 2.05 -11.60 -10.15
C ARG A 175 3.57 -11.65 -10.36
N PRO A 176 4.14 -12.86 -10.54
CA PRO A 176 5.49 -13.01 -11.06
C PRO A 176 5.65 -12.18 -12.33
N ASP A 177 6.82 -11.57 -12.49
CA ASP A 177 7.14 -10.74 -13.64
C ASP A 177 8.17 -11.51 -14.48
N PRO A 178 7.72 -12.51 -15.28
CA PRO A 178 8.64 -13.41 -15.96
C PRO A 178 9.53 -12.69 -16.96
N LEU A 179 9.07 -11.55 -17.50
CA LEU A 179 9.86 -10.69 -18.37
C LEU A 179 11.04 -10.08 -17.61
N ARG A 180 10.76 -9.45 -16.47
CA ARG A 180 11.79 -8.86 -15.63
C ARG A 180 12.72 -9.92 -15.05
N GLU A 181 12.16 -10.99 -14.49
CA GLU A 181 12.91 -12.11 -13.90
C GLU A 181 13.82 -12.79 -14.93
N ALA A 182 13.36 -12.98 -16.18
CA ALA A 182 14.20 -13.57 -17.24
C ALA A 182 15.33 -12.62 -17.69
N LEU A 183 15.10 -11.30 -17.61
CA LEU A 183 16.12 -10.29 -17.88
C LEU A 183 17.18 -10.32 -16.78
N GLU A 184 16.75 -10.32 -15.51
CA GLU A 184 17.58 -10.40 -14.30
C GLU A 184 18.31 -11.74 -14.12
N GLY A 185 17.69 -12.82 -14.57
CA GLY A 185 18.15 -14.20 -14.36
C GLY A 185 19.43 -14.56 -15.12
N ARG A 186 19.89 -13.73 -16.06
CA ARG A 186 21.12 -13.92 -16.87
C ARG A 186 21.28 -15.35 -17.41
N GLY A 187 20.21 -15.88 -18.03
CA GLY A 187 20.20 -17.21 -18.63
C GLY A 187 19.55 -18.30 -17.79
N LYS A 188 19.18 -18.03 -16.53
CA LYS A 188 18.26 -18.90 -15.79
C LYS A 188 16.91 -18.95 -16.48
N ARG A 189 16.29 -20.13 -16.52
CA ARG A 189 14.93 -20.28 -17.04
C ARG A 189 13.91 -19.83 -16.00
N VAL A 190 12.88 -19.14 -16.47
CA VAL A 190 11.82 -18.57 -15.63
C VAL A 190 10.48 -19.08 -16.14
N ALA A 191 9.67 -19.64 -15.24
CA ALA A 191 8.33 -20.09 -15.59
C ALA A 191 7.40 -18.88 -15.75
N LYS A 192 6.71 -18.79 -16.89
CA LYS A 192 5.59 -17.88 -17.07
C LYS A 192 4.30 -18.62 -16.72
N PRO A 193 3.65 -18.30 -15.59
CA PRO A 193 2.35 -18.89 -15.28
C PRO A 193 1.31 -18.39 -16.31
N PRO A 194 0.34 -19.24 -16.70
CA PRO A 194 -0.74 -18.80 -17.58
C PRO A 194 -1.51 -17.65 -16.94
N LEU A 195 -2.01 -16.73 -17.77
CA LEU A 195 -2.82 -15.59 -17.31
C LEU A 195 -4.15 -16.10 -16.72
N ALA A 196 -4.84 -16.92 -17.50
CA ALA A 196 -6.12 -17.52 -17.16
C ALA A 196 -5.94 -18.98 -16.73
N ALA A 197 -6.83 -19.44 -15.86
CA ALA A 197 -6.95 -20.86 -15.56
C ALA A 197 -7.69 -21.61 -16.68
N SER A 198 -7.12 -22.72 -17.12
CA SER A 198 -7.83 -23.70 -17.94
C SER A 198 -8.84 -24.50 -17.11
N ASP A 199 -9.84 -25.10 -17.77
CA ASP A 199 -10.81 -25.98 -17.11
C ASP A 199 -10.11 -27.17 -16.41
N ALA A 200 -8.98 -27.64 -16.95
CA ALA A 200 -8.18 -28.70 -16.33
C ALA A 200 -7.51 -28.24 -15.01
N GLN A 201 -7.01 -26.99 -14.96
CA GLN A 201 -6.45 -26.42 -13.73
C GLN A 201 -7.53 -26.17 -12.68
N ILE A 202 -8.70 -25.68 -13.09
CA ILE A 202 -9.86 -25.54 -12.22
C ILE A 202 -10.26 -26.89 -11.64
N ALA A 203 -10.44 -27.92 -12.49
CA ALA A 203 -10.79 -29.26 -12.05
C ALA A 203 -9.76 -29.86 -11.07
N ALA A 204 -8.46 -29.66 -11.35
CA ALA A 204 -7.39 -30.11 -10.45
C ALA A 204 -7.42 -29.38 -9.09
N ALA A 205 -7.76 -28.09 -9.06
CA ALA A 205 -7.93 -27.34 -7.82
C ALA A 205 -9.16 -27.81 -7.04
N GLU A 206 -10.28 -28.08 -7.72
CA GLU A 206 -11.48 -28.65 -7.10
C GLU A 206 -11.21 -30.04 -6.51
N GLU A 207 -10.49 -30.90 -7.23
CA GLU A 207 -10.09 -32.22 -6.76
C GLU A 207 -9.16 -32.12 -5.54
N ARG A 208 -8.15 -31.25 -5.59
CA ARG A 208 -7.19 -31.05 -4.50
C ARG A 208 -7.85 -30.51 -3.23
N THR A 209 -8.80 -29.60 -3.38
CA THR A 209 -9.48 -28.97 -2.23
C THR A 209 -10.69 -29.77 -1.76
N GLY A 210 -11.22 -30.67 -2.58
CA GLY A 210 -12.47 -31.40 -2.32
C GLY A 210 -13.73 -30.57 -2.54
N PHE A 211 -13.62 -29.34 -3.06
CA PHE A 211 -14.73 -28.41 -3.23
C PHE A 211 -14.97 -28.05 -4.69
N ARG A 212 -16.24 -27.92 -5.07
CA ARG A 212 -16.64 -27.48 -6.42
C ARG A 212 -16.87 -25.98 -6.42
N LEU A 213 -16.12 -25.25 -7.25
CA LEU A 213 -16.21 -23.80 -7.32
C LEU A 213 -17.50 -23.35 -8.03
N PRO A 214 -18.16 -22.27 -7.56
CA PRO A 214 -19.28 -21.65 -8.28
C PRO A 214 -18.92 -21.29 -9.72
N GLU A 215 -19.86 -21.40 -10.67
CA GLU A 215 -19.57 -21.17 -12.10
C GLU A 215 -19.08 -19.75 -12.38
N SER A 216 -19.63 -18.75 -11.72
CA SER A 216 -19.19 -17.35 -11.84
C SER A 216 -17.77 -17.14 -11.30
N LEU A 217 -17.40 -17.79 -10.20
CA LEU A 217 -16.00 -17.77 -9.74
C LEU A 217 -15.08 -18.49 -10.72
N ARG A 218 -15.51 -19.62 -11.30
CA ARG A 218 -14.76 -20.29 -12.38
C ARG A 218 -14.60 -19.38 -13.60
N ALA A 219 -15.62 -18.61 -13.97
CA ALA A 219 -15.54 -17.61 -15.04
C ALA A 219 -14.50 -16.52 -14.73
N LEU A 220 -14.42 -16.02 -13.49
CA LEU A 220 -13.36 -15.10 -13.08
C LEU A 220 -11.97 -15.72 -13.22
N TYR A 221 -11.79 -16.97 -12.79
CA TYR A 221 -10.52 -17.70 -12.93
C TYR A 221 -10.13 -17.93 -14.40
N ARG A 222 -11.09 -18.10 -15.30
CA ARG A 222 -10.86 -18.17 -16.76
C ARG A 222 -10.48 -16.81 -17.37
N THR A 223 -10.75 -15.70 -16.69
CA THR A 223 -10.22 -14.39 -17.08
C THR A 223 -8.81 -14.20 -16.50
N LEU A 224 -8.62 -14.51 -15.22
CA LEU A 224 -7.35 -14.37 -14.52
C LEU A 224 -7.24 -15.35 -13.35
N ASP A 225 -6.13 -16.11 -13.27
CA ASP A 225 -5.87 -17.05 -12.17
C ASP A 225 -5.45 -16.33 -10.87
N GLY A 226 -6.43 -15.72 -10.19
CA GLY A 226 -6.21 -14.85 -9.03
C GLY A 226 -5.58 -13.52 -9.40
N GLY A 227 -5.42 -12.61 -8.43
CA GLY A 227 -4.78 -11.31 -8.66
C GLY A 227 -5.46 -10.15 -7.95
N TYR A 228 -4.92 -8.95 -8.18
CA TYR A 228 -5.37 -7.74 -7.50
C TYR A 228 -6.70 -7.22 -8.02
N VAL A 229 -7.67 -7.11 -7.11
CA VAL A 229 -9.03 -6.64 -7.35
C VAL A 229 -9.25 -5.21 -6.86
N GLY A 230 -8.28 -4.65 -6.12
CA GLY A 230 -8.41 -3.33 -5.49
C GLY A 230 -9.29 -3.35 -4.26
N ALA A 231 -9.51 -2.17 -3.68
CA ALA A 231 -10.39 -2.04 -2.52
C ALA A 231 -11.83 -2.26 -2.97
N LEU A 232 -12.38 -3.43 -2.64
CA LEU A 232 -13.77 -3.79 -2.91
C LEU A 232 -14.56 -3.86 -1.61
N TYR A 233 -15.80 -3.41 -1.66
CA TYR A 233 -16.70 -3.33 -0.52
C TYR A 233 -18.04 -3.99 -0.82
N VAL A 234 -18.69 -4.49 0.21
CA VAL A 234 -20.09 -4.90 0.19
C VAL A 234 -20.88 -4.12 1.24
N PRO A 235 -22.18 -3.83 1.00
CA PRO A 235 -22.99 -3.10 1.95
C PRO A 235 -23.38 -3.99 3.14
N LEU A 236 -23.25 -3.48 4.37
CA LEU A 236 -23.70 -4.17 5.59
C LEU A 236 -25.20 -4.01 5.85
N LYS A 237 -25.84 -3.05 5.17
CA LYS A 237 -27.29 -2.79 5.25
C LYS A 237 -27.83 -2.34 3.89
N ARG A 238 -29.15 -2.49 3.70
CA ARG A 238 -29.82 -2.20 2.42
C ARG A 238 -29.61 -0.77 1.92
N ASP A 239 -29.70 0.21 2.81
CA ASP A 239 -29.55 1.63 2.51
C ASP A 239 -28.21 2.14 3.07
N ALA A 240 -27.10 1.56 2.57
CA ALA A 240 -25.75 1.94 2.97
C ALA A 240 -25.44 3.38 2.51
N GLY A 241 -25.11 4.25 3.47
CA GLY A 241 -24.66 5.61 3.22
C GLY A 241 -23.16 5.68 2.91
N PRO A 242 -22.64 6.88 2.61
CA PRO A 242 -21.23 7.08 2.27
C PRO A 242 -20.30 7.11 3.51
N VAL A 243 -20.51 6.22 4.47
CA VAL A 243 -19.75 6.12 5.74
C VAL A 243 -19.15 4.73 5.89
N PHE A 244 -17.92 4.61 6.39
CA PHE A 244 -17.23 3.32 6.43
C PHE A 244 -17.99 2.24 7.20
N ASP A 245 -18.72 2.62 8.26
CA ASP A 245 -19.49 1.70 9.10
C ASP A 245 -20.64 0.99 8.36
N ASP A 246 -21.06 1.52 7.20
CA ASP A 246 -22.11 0.91 6.38
C ASP A 246 -21.57 -0.12 5.37
N TRP A 247 -20.25 -0.29 5.29
CA TRP A 247 -19.57 -1.11 4.29
C TRP A 247 -18.54 -2.06 4.92
N ARG A 248 -18.39 -3.23 4.31
CA ARG A 248 -17.37 -4.22 4.68
C ARG A 248 -16.43 -4.45 3.51
N GLY A 249 -15.12 -4.33 3.75
CA GLY A 249 -14.10 -4.70 2.76
C GLY A 249 -14.18 -6.20 2.44
N ALA A 250 -14.16 -6.55 1.16
CA ALA A 250 -14.47 -7.90 0.69
C ALA A 250 -13.27 -8.78 0.30
N PHE A 251 -12.05 -8.23 0.31
CA PHE A 251 -10.82 -8.95 -0.04
C PHE A 251 -9.62 -8.48 0.80
N SER A 252 -9.87 -8.15 2.08
CA SER A 252 -8.98 -7.44 3.02
C SER A 252 -8.29 -6.22 2.41
N ILE A 253 -8.60 -5.02 2.92
CA ILE A 253 -8.30 -3.74 2.26
C ILE A 253 -6.81 -3.58 1.87
N ASP A 254 -5.87 -4.15 2.64
CA ASP A 254 -4.43 -4.02 2.40
C ASP A 254 -3.86 -4.97 1.33
N TYR A 255 -4.47 -6.15 1.13
CA TYR A 255 -4.03 -7.12 0.12
C TYR A 255 -4.87 -7.03 -1.16
N SER A 256 -6.19 -6.82 -1.01
CA SER A 256 -7.10 -6.49 -2.10
C SER A 256 -6.95 -7.42 -3.30
N SER A 257 -6.88 -8.74 -3.06
CA SER A 257 -6.60 -9.75 -4.09
C SER A 257 -7.39 -11.03 -3.90
N LEU A 258 -7.73 -11.67 -5.02
CA LEU A 258 -8.25 -13.05 -5.06
C LEU A 258 -7.07 -14.01 -5.10
N TYR A 259 -7.08 -15.06 -4.27
CA TYR A 259 -6.04 -16.10 -4.32
C TYR A 259 -6.04 -16.85 -5.64
N PRO A 260 -4.86 -17.17 -6.21
CA PRO A 260 -4.77 -18.05 -7.37
C PRO A 260 -5.21 -19.46 -6.98
N LEU A 261 -5.64 -20.25 -7.97
CA LEU A 261 -6.17 -21.61 -7.76
C LEU A 261 -5.23 -22.50 -6.96
N LYS A 262 -3.91 -22.39 -7.16
CA LYS A 262 -2.90 -23.18 -6.44
C LYS A 262 -2.88 -22.92 -4.92
N ASP A 263 -3.31 -21.73 -4.50
CA ASP A 263 -3.24 -21.28 -3.10
C ASP A 263 -4.61 -21.41 -2.42
N LEU A 264 -5.66 -21.80 -3.15
CA LEU A 264 -6.95 -22.17 -2.56
C LEU A 264 -6.77 -23.35 -1.60
N ARG A 265 -7.25 -23.17 -0.37
CA ARG A 265 -7.16 -24.12 0.73
C ARG A 265 -8.25 -23.88 1.76
N THR A 266 -8.47 -24.85 2.63
CA THR A 266 -9.44 -24.71 3.73
C THR A 266 -8.93 -23.72 4.78
N VAL A 267 -9.84 -23.20 5.60
CA VAL A 267 -9.46 -22.41 6.79
C VAL A 267 -8.57 -23.26 7.71
N ARG A 268 -8.84 -24.56 7.85
CA ARG A 268 -7.97 -25.47 8.63
C ARG A 268 -6.53 -25.43 8.13
N ALA A 269 -6.33 -25.73 6.85
CA ALA A 269 -5.00 -25.76 6.25
C ALA A 269 -4.32 -24.38 6.24
N HIS A 270 -5.08 -23.28 6.34
CA HIS A 270 -4.51 -21.95 6.53
C HIS A 270 -4.02 -21.73 7.96
N TYR A 271 -4.78 -22.16 8.97
CA TYR A 271 -4.43 -21.99 10.38
C TYR A 271 -3.28 -22.89 10.84
N GLU A 272 -3.17 -24.10 10.27
CA GLU A 272 -2.07 -25.04 10.54
C GLU A 272 -0.68 -24.47 10.18
N ASP A 273 -0.59 -23.42 9.36
CA ASP A 273 0.68 -22.70 9.13
C ASP A 273 1.15 -21.89 10.36
N PHE A 274 0.23 -21.58 11.29
CA PHE A 274 0.46 -20.63 12.38
C PHE A 274 0.24 -21.22 13.78
N THR A 275 -0.61 -22.22 13.92
CA THR A 275 -0.91 -22.88 15.20
C THR A 275 -1.25 -24.35 15.00
N ASP A 276 -0.79 -25.18 15.95
CA ASP A 276 -1.18 -26.58 16.08
C ASP A 276 -2.25 -26.79 17.19
N ASP A 277 -2.66 -25.71 17.87
CA ASP A 277 -3.62 -25.79 18.97
C ASP A 277 -5.05 -25.93 18.42
N PRO A 278 -5.75 -27.05 18.69
CA PRO A 278 -7.13 -27.23 18.24
C PRO A 278 -8.11 -26.21 18.82
N ASP A 279 -7.81 -25.60 19.98
CA ASP A 279 -8.68 -24.60 20.61
C ASP A 279 -8.63 -23.24 19.89
N ASP A 280 -7.57 -22.98 19.12
CA ASP A 280 -7.43 -21.77 18.28
C ASP A 280 -8.06 -21.94 16.89
N MET A 281 -8.53 -23.15 16.54
CA MET A 281 -9.09 -23.46 15.23
C MET A 281 -10.56 -23.01 15.13
N PRO A 282 -10.93 -22.21 14.11
CA PRO A 282 -12.32 -21.83 13.90
C PRO A 282 -13.27 -23.02 13.74
N ALA A 283 -14.51 -22.86 14.18
CA ALA A 283 -15.53 -23.89 13.98
C ALA A 283 -15.73 -24.14 12.47
N GLN A 284 -15.90 -25.42 12.10
CA GLN A 284 -16.13 -25.84 10.71
C GLN A 284 -14.99 -25.47 9.73
N ALA A 285 -13.76 -25.24 10.23
CA ALA A 285 -12.63 -24.83 9.40
C ALA A 285 -12.32 -25.73 8.18
N ASP A 286 -12.77 -27.00 8.21
CA ASP A 286 -12.65 -27.95 7.10
C ASP A 286 -13.65 -27.71 5.95
N THR A 287 -14.77 -27.04 6.21
CA THR A 287 -15.84 -26.80 5.22
C THR A 287 -15.80 -25.38 4.65
N LEU A 288 -14.79 -24.60 5.02
CA LEU A 288 -14.64 -23.21 4.62
C LEU A 288 -13.42 -23.11 3.70
N LEU A 289 -13.63 -22.73 2.44
CA LEU A 289 -12.57 -22.53 1.46
C LEU A 289 -12.17 -21.05 1.38
N VAL A 290 -10.88 -20.76 1.53
CA VAL A 290 -10.36 -19.38 1.56
C VAL A 290 -10.22 -18.81 0.15
N LEU A 291 -10.94 -17.73 -0.15
CA LEU A 291 -10.75 -16.94 -1.38
C LEU A 291 -9.72 -15.82 -1.19
N GLN A 292 -9.62 -15.29 0.03
CA GLN A 292 -8.61 -14.33 0.46
C GLN A 292 -8.50 -14.39 1.99
N ALA A 293 -7.29 -14.26 2.51
CA ALA A 293 -7.05 -14.16 3.95
C ALA A 293 -5.95 -13.15 4.29
N ARG A 294 -6.16 -12.47 5.41
CA ARG A 294 -5.16 -11.72 6.18
C ARG A 294 -5.35 -12.03 7.65
N TYR A 295 -4.49 -12.89 8.20
CA TYR A 295 -4.66 -13.39 9.57
C TYR A 295 -6.09 -13.92 9.73
N GLY A 296 -6.86 -13.42 10.71
CA GLY A 296 -8.27 -13.79 10.92
C GLY A 296 -9.29 -13.11 10.00
N ASP A 297 -8.92 -12.07 9.24
CA ASP A 297 -9.82 -11.36 8.30
C ASP A 297 -9.83 -12.11 6.95
N MET A 298 -10.95 -12.75 6.62
CA MET A 298 -11.03 -13.66 5.48
C MET A 298 -12.33 -13.48 4.69
N THR A 299 -12.24 -13.81 3.40
CA THR A 299 -13.39 -14.01 2.52
C THR A 299 -13.43 -15.45 2.07
N LEU A 300 -14.55 -16.11 2.33
CA LEU A 300 -14.65 -17.56 2.33
C LEU A 300 -15.82 -18.03 1.46
N LEU A 301 -15.65 -19.17 0.79
CA LEU A 301 -16.77 -20.01 0.38
C LEU A 301 -17.13 -20.96 1.51
N ASP A 302 -18.38 -20.92 1.96
CA ASP A 302 -18.91 -21.73 3.05
C ASP A 302 -19.74 -22.89 2.51
N TYR A 303 -19.21 -24.11 2.66
CA TYR A 303 -19.83 -25.39 2.30
C TYR A 303 -20.41 -26.12 3.52
N GLY A 304 -20.63 -25.43 4.64
CA GLY A 304 -21.21 -26.02 5.85
C GLY A 304 -22.65 -26.51 5.68
N GLN A 305 -23.31 -26.15 4.57
CA GLN A 305 -24.65 -26.61 4.21
C GLN A 305 -24.66 -27.31 2.85
N PRO A 306 -25.54 -28.31 2.62
CA PRO A 306 -25.70 -28.94 1.31
C PRO A 306 -26.21 -27.94 0.27
N GLY A 307 -25.61 -27.94 -0.93
CA GLY A 307 -26.03 -27.11 -2.05
C GLY A 307 -24.90 -26.25 -2.61
N GLU A 308 -25.27 -25.10 -3.17
CA GLU A 308 -24.30 -24.07 -3.59
C GLU A 308 -23.65 -23.43 -2.36
N PRO A 309 -22.32 -23.18 -2.37
CA PRO A 309 -21.67 -22.54 -1.24
C PRO A 309 -22.11 -21.09 -1.09
N ARG A 310 -22.26 -20.68 0.17
CA ARG A 310 -22.44 -19.27 0.54
C ARG A 310 -21.11 -18.55 0.49
N VAL A 311 -21.14 -17.21 0.45
CA VAL A 311 -19.95 -16.39 0.68
C VAL A 311 -20.04 -15.76 2.06
N SER A 312 -19.03 -15.96 2.89
CA SER A 312 -18.94 -15.35 4.22
C SER A 312 -17.70 -14.47 4.31
N ILE A 313 -17.87 -13.24 4.80
CA ILE A 313 -16.77 -12.37 5.19
C ILE A 313 -16.69 -12.41 6.71
N VAL A 314 -15.52 -12.73 7.23
CA VAL A 314 -15.31 -12.99 8.66
C VAL A 314 -14.08 -12.24 9.17
N ASP A 315 -14.07 -11.93 10.46
CA ASP A 315 -12.86 -11.55 11.20
C ASP A 315 -12.79 -12.41 12.47
N PHE A 316 -12.13 -13.56 12.36
CA PHE A 316 -12.00 -14.53 13.47
C PHE A 316 -11.30 -13.92 14.69
N ALA A 317 -10.42 -12.93 14.49
CA ALA A 317 -9.72 -12.29 15.58
C ALA A 317 -10.62 -11.30 16.36
N ARG A 318 -11.58 -10.68 15.68
CA ARG A 318 -12.46 -9.67 16.27
C ARG A 318 -13.78 -10.24 16.77
N HIS A 319 -14.36 -11.19 16.05
CA HIS A 319 -15.73 -11.67 16.26
C HIS A 319 -15.82 -13.18 16.52
N GLY A 320 -14.69 -13.90 16.60
CA GLY A 320 -14.67 -15.36 16.69
C GLY A 320 -15.33 -15.98 15.46
N ASP A 321 -16.10 -17.05 15.63
CA ASP A 321 -16.72 -17.78 14.50
C ASP A 321 -17.90 -17.05 13.83
N LEU A 322 -18.27 -15.85 14.29
CA LEU A 322 -19.41 -15.13 13.73
C LEU A 322 -19.01 -14.37 12.45
N PRO A 323 -19.69 -14.58 11.32
CA PRO A 323 -19.44 -13.80 10.12
C PRO A 323 -19.93 -12.37 10.28
N ASP A 324 -19.19 -11.42 9.71
CA ASP A 324 -19.60 -10.02 9.61
C ASP A 324 -20.80 -9.87 8.66
N ILE A 325 -20.78 -10.64 7.57
CA ILE A 325 -21.85 -10.72 6.57
C ILE A 325 -21.76 -12.03 5.77
N THR A 326 -22.92 -12.54 5.36
CA THR A 326 -23.04 -13.74 4.52
C THR A 326 -23.96 -13.47 3.32
N PHE A 327 -23.62 -14.05 2.18
CA PHE A 327 -24.40 -14.04 0.95
C PHE A 327 -24.80 -15.47 0.58
N GLU A 328 -26.03 -15.64 0.09
CA GLU A 328 -26.59 -16.96 -0.26
C GLU A 328 -25.82 -17.69 -1.38
N SER A 329 -25.11 -16.95 -2.23
CA SER A 329 -24.30 -17.50 -3.31
C SER A 329 -23.17 -16.56 -3.70
N PHE A 330 -22.22 -17.06 -4.49
CA PHE A 330 -21.16 -16.23 -5.06
C PHE A 330 -21.72 -15.17 -6.01
N ASP A 331 -22.78 -15.48 -6.77
CA ASP A 331 -23.42 -14.50 -7.65
C ASP A 331 -24.02 -13.33 -6.86
N ALA A 332 -24.68 -13.61 -5.73
CA ALA A 332 -25.24 -12.57 -4.87
C ALA A 332 -24.14 -11.69 -4.26
N PHE A 333 -23.04 -12.30 -3.81
CA PHE A 333 -21.86 -11.58 -3.35
C PHE A 333 -21.25 -10.70 -4.46
N PHE A 334 -21.03 -11.27 -5.64
CA PHE A 334 -20.43 -10.55 -6.77
C PHE A 334 -21.28 -9.37 -7.22
N GLN A 335 -22.61 -9.53 -7.24
CA GLN A 335 -23.55 -8.44 -7.53
C GLN A 335 -23.59 -7.35 -6.45
N ALA A 336 -23.22 -7.68 -5.21
CA ALA A 336 -23.15 -6.73 -4.11
C ALA A 336 -21.82 -5.96 -4.05
N LEU A 337 -20.76 -6.47 -4.68
CA LEU A 337 -19.45 -5.81 -4.70
C LEU A 337 -19.51 -4.44 -5.36
N ARG A 338 -18.89 -3.47 -4.69
CA ARG A 338 -18.71 -2.11 -5.16
C ARG A 338 -17.26 -1.68 -4.98
N ARG A 339 -16.84 -0.69 -5.77
CA ARG A 339 -15.54 -0.06 -5.64
C ARG A 339 -15.72 1.39 -5.18
N PRO A 340 -14.75 1.97 -4.47
CA PRO A 340 -14.66 3.41 -4.33
C PRO A 340 -14.66 4.05 -5.70
N LYS A 341 -15.40 5.14 -5.83
CA LYS A 341 -15.35 5.98 -7.03
C LYS A 341 -13.92 6.45 -7.19
N GLU A 342 -13.35 6.22 -8.37
CA GLU A 342 -12.03 6.77 -8.65
C GLU A 342 -12.19 8.29 -8.67
N GLU A 343 -11.56 8.96 -7.69
CA GLU A 343 -11.35 10.39 -7.81
C GLU A 343 -10.62 10.60 -9.13
N ALA A 344 -11.27 11.30 -10.07
CA ALA A 344 -10.59 11.77 -11.25
C ALA A 344 -9.31 12.44 -10.73
N PRO A 345 -8.12 12.05 -11.20
CA PRO A 345 -6.89 12.60 -10.70
C PRO A 345 -7.08 14.11 -10.76
N ARG A 346 -7.06 14.76 -9.58
CA ARG A 346 -7.19 16.22 -9.54
C ARG A 346 -6.16 16.71 -10.55
N PRO A 347 -6.52 17.63 -11.47
CA PRO A 347 -5.58 18.13 -12.46
C PRO A 347 -4.49 18.89 -11.73
N PHE A 348 -3.54 18.16 -11.19
CA PHE A 348 -2.29 18.65 -10.71
C PHE A 348 -1.52 18.84 -11.99
N ASP A 349 -1.43 20.09 -12.43
CA ASP A 349 -0.72 20.43 -13.65
C ASP A 349 0.77 20.18 -13.42
N ARG A 350 1.19 18.94 -13.66
CA ARG A 350 2.57 18.49 -13.53
C ARG A 350 3.49 19.23 -14.49
N THR A 351 2.95 19.89 -15.53
CA THR A 351 3.76 20.68 -16.49
C THR A 351 4.42 21.89 -15.80
N LEU A 352 3.79 22.45 -14.76
CA LEU A 352 4.34 23.56 -13.96
C LEU A 352 5.60 23.17 -13.17
N PHE A 353 5.85 21.88 -13.00
CA PHE A 353 6.95 21.33 -12.21
C PHE A 353 7.94 20.57 -13.09
N ARG A 354 8.09 20.95 -14.36
CA ARG A 354 9.06 20.32 -15.27
C ARG A 354 10.28 21.18 -15.47
N SER A 355 11.43 20.51 -15.50
CA SER A 355 12.67 21.12 -15.97
C SER A 355 12.56 21.53 -17.44
N LYS A 356 13.55 22.31 -17.89
CA LYS A 356 13.86 22.41 -19.32
C LYS A 356 14.17 21.03 -19.91
N PRO A 357 13.98 20.83 -21.23
CA PRO A 357 14.36 19.60 -21.90
C PRO A 357 15.83 19.26 -21.68
N LEU A 358 16.17 17.98 -21.66
CA LEU A 358 17.55 17.51 -21.49
C LEU A 358 18.48 18.06 -22.58
N GLY A 359 17.96 18.25 -23.79
CA GLY A 359 18.66 18.85 -24.92
C GLY A 359 19.13 20.28 -24.69
N ASP A 360 18.59 21.00 -23.72
CA ASP A 360 19.02 22.36 -23.36
C ASP A 360 20.27 22.36 -22.48
N LEU A 361 20.66 21.20 -21.91
CA LEU A 361 21.90 21.07 -21.16
C LEU A 361 23.11 20.97 -22.09
N SER A 362 24.29 21.28 -21.51
CA SER A 362 25.58 21.08 -22.18
C SER A 362 25.75 19.60 -22.57
N LYS A 363 26.49 19.32 -23.64
CA LYS A 363 26.71 17.93 -24.08
C LYS A 363 27.37 17.06 -22.99
N GLU A 364 28.22 17.67 -22.17
CA GLU A 364 28.95 16.99 -21.09
C GLU A 364 28.02 16.62 -19.93
N ASP A 365 27.03 17.46 -19.62
CA ASP A 365 26.13 17.24 -18.48
C ASP A 365 24.96 16.32 -18.80
N ARG A 366 24.56 16.20 -20.08
CA ARG A 366 23.36 15.44 -20.49
C ARG A 366 23.37 14.00 -19.98
N ALA A 367 24.47 13.29 -20.17
CA ALA A 367 24.53 11.86 -19.84
C ALA A 367 24.46 11.64 -18.32
N THR A 368 25.12 12.48 -17.53
CA THR A 368 25.06 12.40 -16.06
C THR A 368 23.69 12.83 -15.54
N ALA A 369 23.12 13.92 -16.07
CA ALA A 369 21.83 14.46 -15.64
C ALA A 369 20.65 13.55 -15.99
N PHE A 370 20.77 12.74 -17.04
CA PHE A 370 19.75 11.77 -17.47
C PHE A 370 19.40 10.79 -16.35
N TRP A 371 20.38 10.34 -15.56
CA TRP A 371 20.19 9.34 -14.53
C TRP A 371 19.69 9.92 -13.20
N GLY A 372 18.80 9.18 -12.55
CA GLY A 372 18.30 9.48 -11.21
C GLY A 372 19.25 9.02 -10.09
N GLU A 373 19.04 9.56 -8.91
CA GLU A 373 19.75 9.14 -7.70
C GLU A 373 19.21 7.78 -7.18
N GLY A 374 20.01 7.09 -6.38
CA GLY A 374 19.64 5.82 -5.74
C GLY A 374 20.28 4.58 -6.39
N VAL A 375 20.26 3.45 -5.68
CA VAL A 375 20.82 2.19 -6.17
C VAL A 375 19.77 1.46 -7.00
N HIS A 376 20.12 1.03 -8.21
CA HIS A 376 19.19 0.37 -9.13
C HIS A 376 18.78 -1.04 -8.61
N PRO A 377 17.51 -1.48 -8.82
CA PRO A 377 17.05 -2.83 -8.50
C PRO A 377 18.01 -3.98 -8.91
N PHE A 378 18.49 -4.02 -10.17
CA PHE A 378 19.52 -4.99 -10.65
C PHE A 378 20.77 -5.08 -9.74
N VAL A 379 21.25 -3.97 -9.17
CA VAL A 379 22.40 -3.99 -8.25
C VAL A 379 21.99 -4.55 -6.89
N ASN A 380 20.82 -4.17 -6.39
CA ASN A 380 20.31 -4.67 -5.11
C ASN A 380 20.06 -6.18 -5.14
N MET A 381 19.49 -6.71 -6.22
CA MET A 381 19.31 -8.16 -6.37
C MET A 381 20.62 -8.88 -6.58
N ALA A 382 21.55 -8.31 -7.35
CA ALA A 382 22.89 -8.89 -7.50
C ALA A 382 23.60 -9.01 -6.13
N LYS A 383 23.47 -8.01 -5.26
CA LYS A 383 23.98 -8.06 -3.87
C LYS A 383 23.31 -9.12 -3.01
N GLY A 384 22.04 -9.44 -3.30
CA GLY A 384 21.32 -10.52 -2.61
C GLY A 384 21.69 -11.92 -3.09
N ARG A 385 22.54 -12.06 -4.11
CA ARG A 385 23.02 -13.35 -4.61
C ARG A 385 24.33 -13.73 -3.94
N ASP A 386 24.46 -15.00 -3.57
CA ASP A 386 25.68 -15.56 -2.97
C ASP A 386 26.83 -15.76 -3.98
N ASP A 387 26.66 -15.35 -5.24
CA ASP A 387 27.67 -15.49 -6.30
C ASP A 387 28.69 -14.33 -6.31
N GLY A 388 28.48 -13.29 -5.50
CA GLY A 388 29.40 -12.15 -5.36
C GLY A 388 29.52 -11.28 -6.61
N TRP A 389 28.73 -11.54 -7.65
CA TRP A 389 28.77 -10.80 -8.91
C TRP A 389 27.86 -9.56 -8.83
N GLN A 390 28.33 -8.43 -9.36
CA GLN A 390 27.55 -7.19 -9.49
C GLN A 390 27.83 -6.55 -10.86
N PRO A 391 26.84 -5.87 -11.47
CA PRO A 391 27.09 -5.12 -12.69
C PRO A 391 28.05 -3.96 -12.41
N LYS A 392 28.82 -3.55 -13.43
CA LYS A 392 29.71 -2.39 -13.33
C LYS A 392 28.89 -1.12 -13.07
N ALA A 393 29.46 -0.14 -12.37
CA ALA A 393 28.79 1.15 -12.12
C ALA A 393 28.64 2.02 -13.38
N ALA A 394 29.57 1.88 -14.32
CA ALA A 394 29.62 2.57 -15.61
C ALA A 394 30.12 1.60 -16.68
N ALA A 395 29.67 1.78 -17.93
CA ALA A 395 30.10 0.95 -19.04
C ALA A 395 31.39 1.50 -19.64
N ASP A 396 32.48 0.74 -19.49
CA ASP A 396 33.72 0.98 -20.24
C ASP A 396 33.59 0.46 -21.68
N ASP A 397 34.53 0.85 -22.55
CA ASP A 397 34.51 0.44 -23.95
C ASP A 397 34.56 -1.09 -24.09
N ALA A 398 35.27 -1.78 -23.19
CA ALA A 398 35.31 -3.24 -23.17
C ALA A 398 33.92 -3.87 -22.91
N LEU A 399 33.14 -3.34 -21.96
CA LEU A 399 31.78 -3.83 -21.71
C LEU A 399 30.84 -3.52 -22.88
N ILE A 400 31.01 -2.35 -23.51
CA ILE A 400 30.24 -1.99 -24.71
C ILE A 400 30.54 -2.96 -25.85
N ASP A 401 31.82 -3.18 -26.17
CA ASP A 401 32.25 -4.07 -27.25
C ASP A 401 31.78 -5.51 -27.00
N GLU A 402 31.91 -6.01 -25.77
CA GLU A 402 31.40 -7.32 -25.37
C GLU A 402 29.88 -7.42 -25.58
N THR A 403 29.14 -6.36 -25.22
CA THR A 403 27.69 -6.30 -25.36
C THR A 403 27.26 -6.25 -26.82
N GLU A 404 27.88 -5.40 -27.63
CA GLU A 404 27.61 -5.31 -29.07
C GLU A 404 27.92 -6.63 -29.79
N ALA A 405 29.05 -7.26 -29.45
CA ALA A 405 29.41 -8.58 -29.98
C ALA A 405 28.38 -9.66 -29.58
N ARG A 406 27.91 -9.65 -28.33
CA ARG A 406 26.89 -10.58 -27.84
C ARG A 406 25.52 -10.37 -28.49
N LEU A 407 25.12 -9.13 -28.73
CA LEU A 407 23.85 -8.78 -29.36
C LEU A 407 23.90 -8.91 -30.90
N GLY A 408 25.10 -8.89 -31.50
CA GLY A 408 25.30 -8.95 -32.94
C GLY A 408 24.93 -7.65 -33.67
N VAL A 409 24.82 -6.53 -32.94
CA VAL A 409 24.48 -5.20 -33.45
C VAL A 409 25.22 -4.11 -32.66
N PRO A 410 25.64 -3.00 -33.29
CA PRO A 410 26.23 -1.88 -32.58
C PRO A 410 25.16 -1.10 -31.80
N LEU A 411 25.47 -0.62 -30.60
CA LEU A 411 24.58 0.23 -29.83
C LEU A 411 24.57 1.65 -30.42
N PRO A 412 23.43 2.38 -30.43
CA PRO A 412 23.40 3.76 -30.88
C PRO A 412 24.31 4.62 -30.01
N GLU A 413 24.99 5.59 -30.62
CA GLU A 413 25.98 6.42 -29.90
C GLU A 413 25.39 7.14 -28.68
N ALA A 414 24.13 7.58 -28.76
CA ALA A 414 23.44 8.17 -27.61
C ALA A 414 23.29 7.20 -26.44
N ILE A 415 22.99 5.93 -26.70
CA ILE A 415 22.89 4.88 -25.67
C ILE A 415 24.26 4.62 -25.06
N ARG A 416 25.32 4.53 -25.88
CA ARG A 416 26.69 4.36 -25.38
C ARG A 416 27.10 5.49 -24.45
N GLN A 417 26.82 6.74 -24.81
CA GLN A 417 27.13 7.91 -23.97
C GLN A 417 26.40 7.88 -22.63
N LEU A 418 25.10 7.53 -22.64
CA LEU A 418 24.32 7.39 -21.40
C LEU A 418 24.92 6.31 -20.49
N TRP A 419 25.25 5.14 -21.04
CA TRP A 419 25.76 4.01 -20.24
C TRP A 419 27.21 4.17 -19.77
N ARG A 420 28.04 4.95 -20.49
CA ARG A 420 29.37 5.37 -20.02
C ARG A 420 29.27 6.26 -18.78
N ALA A 421 28.27 7.14 -18.70
CA ALA A 421 28.06 7.97 -17.51
C ALA A 421 27.57 7.11 -16.33
N ARG A 422 26.68 6.15 -16.59
CA ARG A 422 26.18 5.20 -15.59
C ARG A 422 25.54 3.99 -16.26
N ASN A 423 25.89 2.79 -15.80
CA ASN A 423 25.46 1.53 -16.42
C ASN A 423 24.09 1.07 -15.87
N GLY A 424 23.03 1.72 -16.32
CA GLY A 424 21.67 1.44 -15.88
C GLY A 424 21.28 2.13 -14.57
N GLY A 425 19.98 2.23 -14.31
CA GLY A 425 19.49 3.12 -13.28
C GLY A 425 18.06 3.59 -13.47
N ASN A 426 17.51 4.16 -12.40
CA ASN A 426 16.35 5.04 -12.51
C ASN A 426 16.72 6.19 -13.44
N VAL A 427 15.77 6.64 -14.26
CA VAL A 427 15.97 7.78 -15.15
C VAL A 427 15.36 9.02 -14.49
N ALA A 428 16.13 10.10 -14.39
CA ALA A 428 15.62 11.38 -13.90
C ALA A 428 14.81 12.10 -14.99
N TYR A 429 15.37 12.18 -16.21
CA TYR A 429 14.72 12.79 -17.36
C TYR A 429 13.90 11.74 -18.10
N ARG A 430 12.69 11.49 -17.62
CA ARG A 430 11.83 10.38 -18.04
C ARG A 430 10.51 10.81 -18.64
N PHE A 431 10.21 12.10 -18.70
CA PHE A 431 8.90 12.59 -19.12
C PHE A 431 8.95 13.25 -20.50
N LEU A 432 8.02 12.89 -21.37
CA LEU A 432 7.83 13.47 -22.69
C LEU A 432 6.48 14.20 -22.75
N GLU A 433 6.51 15.43 -23.26
CA GLU A 433 5.31 16.17 -23.65
C GLU A 433 4.93 15.74 -25.08
N ASP A 434 3.92 14.87 -25.19
CA ASP A 434 3.45 14.32 -26.46
C ASP A 434 1.91 14.28 -26.50
N GLY A 435 1.31 15.40 -26.87
CA GLY A 435 -0.15 15.56 -26.95
C GLY A 435 -0.82 15.98 -25.62
N PRO A 436 -2.12 15.67 -25.42
CA PRO A 436 -2.87 16.09 -24.23
C PRO A 436 -2.54 15.26 -22.98
N GLY A 437 -1.62 14.28 -23.08
CA GLY A 437 -1.24 13.38 -22.00
C GLY A 437 0.26 13.40 -21.71
N GLU A 438 0.59 13.04 -20.47
CA GLU A 438 1.96 12.76 -20.04
C GLU A 438 2.36 11.37 -20.54
N PHE A 439 3.56 11.25 -21.13
CA PHE A 439 4.12 9.96 -21.52
C PHE A 439 5.49 9.77 -20.86
N GLU A 440 5.70 8.60 -20.27
CA GLU A 440 6.95 8.21 -19.63
C GLU A 440 7.56 7.03 -20.39
N PRO A 441 8.48 7.25 -21.35
CA PRO A 441 9.04 6.16 -22.16
C PRO A 441 9.84 5.11 -21.37
N PHE A 442 10.40 5.49 -20.22
CA PHE A 442 11.12 4.57 -19.34
C PHE A 442 11.27 5.17 -17.95
N GLU A 443 10.85 4.44 -16.91
CA GLU A 443 11.18 4.82 -15.52
C GLU A 443 12.63 4.46 -15.17
N GLU A 444 13.14 3.38 -15.76
CA GLU A 444 14.44 2.78 -15.48
C GLU A 444 14.97 2.01 -16.71
N LEU A 445 16.29 1.78 -16.73
CA LEU A 445 16.97 1.03 -17.79
C LEU A 445 17.99 0.05 -17.20
N ALA A 446 18.11 -1.13 -17.82
CA ALA A 446 18.97 -2.20 -17.34
C ALA A 446 20.47 -1.94 -17.60
N PRO A 447 21.38 -2.43 -16.74
CA PRO A 447 22.82 -2.49 -17.05
C PRO A 447 23.08 -3.35 -18.29
N LEU A 448 24.13 -3.03 -19.05
CA LEU A 448 24.44 -3.71 -20.32
C LEU A 448 24.63 -5.21 -20.18
N GLU A 449 25.09 -5.69 -19.02
CA GLU A 449 25.27 -7.12 -18.72
C GLU A 449 23.95 -7.91 -18.70
N TYR A 450 22.82 -7.21 -18.57
CA TYR A 450 21.47 -7.80 -18.54
C TYR A 450 20.72 -7.64 -19.86
N VAL A 451 21.01 -6.59 -20.63
CA VAL A 451 20.40 -6.31 -21.95
C VAL A 451 20.51 -7.54 -22.84
N ALA A 452 19.42 -7.95 -23.48
CA ALA A 452 19.35 -9.16 -24.31
C ALA A 452 18.46 -8.91 -25.54
N THR A 453 18.53 -9.77 -26.55
CA THR A 453 17.53 -9.74 -27.63
C THR A 453 16.19 -10.29 -27.13
N LEU A 454 15.07 -9.87 -27.74
CA LEU A 454 13.75 -10.41 -27.39
C LEU A 454 13.69 -11.92 -27.65
N ALA A 455 14.40 -12.39 -28.68
CA ALA A 455 14.53 -13.83 -28.94
C ALA A 455 15.29 -14.56 -27.83
N GLU A 456 16.39 -13.99 -27.33
CA GLU A 456 17.13 -14.54 -26.19
C GLU A 456 16.27 -14.55 -24.92
N LEU A 457 15.62 -13.43 -24.60
CA LEU A 457 14.73 -13.30 -23.46
C LEU A 457 13.58 -14.31 -23.52
N SER A 458 12.96 -14.47 -24.69
CA SER A 458 11.93 -15.48 -24.94
C SER A 458 12.43 -16.90 -24.65
N ARG A 459 13.66 -17.27 -25.03
CA ARG A 459 14.19 -18.62 -24.75
C ARG A 459 14.43 -18.86 -23.26
N ARG A 460 14.66 -17.80 -22.49
CA ARG A 460 14.78 -17.87 -21.03
C ARG A 460 13.43 -18.08 -20.34
N ILE A 461 12.31 -17.93 -21.04
CA ILE A 461 10.99 -18.12 -20.46
C ILE A 461 10.43 -19.50 -20.83
N ASP A 462 9.94 -20.21 -19.84
CA ASP A 462 9.10 -21.40 -19.99
C ASP A 462 7.65 -20.95 -20.10
N PHE A 463 7.17 -20.86 -21.35
CA PHE A 463 5.81 -20.46 -21.67
C PHE A 463 4.81 -21.52 -21.23
N ALA A 464 3.63 -21.07 -20.80
CA ALA A 464 2.53 -21.95 -20.45
C ALA A 464 2.09 -22.79 -21.67
N PRO A 465 1.55 -24.00 -21.48
CA PRO A 465 1.02 -24.82 -22.56
C PRO A 465 0.02 -24.04 -23.44
N GLY A 466 0.19 -24.09 -24.76
CA GLY A 466 -0.65 -23.37 -25.72
C GLY A 466 -0.18 -21.96 -26.07
N GLU A 467 0.75 -21.37 -25.31
CA GLU A 467 1.39 -20.12 -25.69
C GLU A 467 2.54 -20.36 -26.67
N THR A 468 2.60 -19.55 -27.74
CA THR A 468 3.73 -19.60 -28.69
C THR A 468 4.85 -18.67 -28.20
N PRO A 469 6.08 -19.17 -27.98
CA PRO A 469 7.19 -18.32 -27.57
C PRO A 469 7.45 -17.17 -28.55
N TRP A 470 7.78 -15.99 -28.03
CA TRP A 470 7.97 -14.78 -28.86
C TRP A 470 9.07 -14.90 -29.91
N HIS A 471 10.14 -15.67 -29.66
CA HIS A 471 11.17 -15.90 -30.68
C HIS A 471 10.64 -16.64 -31.92
N ALA A 472 9.48 -17.31 -31.81
CA ALA A 472 8.81 -17.99 -32.90
C ALA A 472 7.65 -17.16 -33.49
N SER A 473 6.93 -16.40 -32.67
CA SER A 473 5.76 -15.62 -33.12
C SER A 473 6.07 -14.20 -33.61
N ILE A 474 7.21 -13.62 -33.21
CA ILE A 474 7.60 -12.25 -33.58
C ILE A 474 8.73 -12.29 -34.61
N ALA A 475 8.45 -11.84 -35.83
CA ALA A 475 9.43 -11.75 -36.89
C ALA A 475 10.57 -10.78 -36.54
N GLY A 476 11.81 -11.27 -36.65
CA GLY A 476 13.01 -10.50 -36.33
C GLY A 476 13.21 -10.25 -34.84
N ALA A 477 12.70 -11.12 -33.95
CA ALA A 477 12.88 -10.99 -32.51
C ALA A 477 14.36 -10.98 -32.06
N ASP A 478 15.28 -11.51 -32.87
CA ASP A 478 16.74 -11.42 -32.67
C ASP A 478 17.31 -10.02 -32.98
N LYS A 479 16.54 -9.18 -33.68
CA LYS A 479 16.87 -7.78 -34.00
C LYS A 479 16.17 -6.77 -33.10
N LEU A 480 15.48 -7.23 -32.07
CA LEU A 480 14.85 -6.40 -31.05
C LEU A 480 15.66 -6.51 -29.76
N VAL A 481 16.39 -5.46 -29.37
CA VAL A 481 17.23 -5.45 -28.16
C VAL A 481 16.45 -4.85 -27.00
N VAL A 482 16.26 -5.62 -25.93
CA VAL A 482 15.52 -5.23 -24.73
C VAL A 482 16.40 -4.42 -23.79
N LEU A 483 16.14 -3.12 -23.69
CA LEU A 483 16.82 -2.20 -22.76
C LEU A 483 16.19 -2.25 -21.36
N ASN A 484 14.91 -2.53 -21.28
CA ASN A 484 14.20 -2.81 -20.04
C ASN A 484 12.94 -3.64 -20.32
N ALA A 485 12.52 -4.39 -19.30
CA ALA A 485 11.28 -5.13 -19.28
C ALA A 485 10.70 -5.10 -17.88
N ARG A 486 9.41 -4.81 -17.75
CA ARG A 486 8.69 -4.81 -16.47
C ARG A 486 7.22 -5.09 -16.72
N ARG A 487 6.70 -6.16 -16.14
CA ARG A 487 5.35 -6.66 -16.37
C ARG A 487 5.12 -6.83 -17.87
N ASP A 488 4.17 -6.12 -18.44
CA ASP A 488 3.87 -6.12 -19.87
C ASP A 488 4.49 -4.92 -20.61
N GLU A 489 5.35 -4.14 -19.95
CA GLU A 489 6.04 -3.00 -20.53
C GLU A 489 7.43 -3.41 -21.05
N LEU A 490 7.75 -2.99 -22.28
CA LEU A 490 9.05 -3.21 -22.91
C LEU A 490 9.61 -1.92 -23.51
N VAL A 491 10.92 -1.74 -23.33
CA VAL A 491 11.70 -0.70 -24.01
C VAL A 491 12.72 -1.40 -24.89
N LEU A 492 12.58 -1.24 -26.21
CA LEU A 492 13.33 -2.01 -27.21
C LEU A 492 14.08 -1.07 -28.16
N LEU A 493 15.28 -1.47 -28.57
CA LEU A 493 15.88 -0.97 -29.82
C LEU A 493 15.48 -1.90 -30.96
N ASP A 494 14.98 -1.35 -32.05
CA ASP A 494 14.54 -2.09 -33.23
C ASP A 494 15.50 -1.90 -34.41
N TYR A 495 16.17 -3.00 -34.77
CA TYR A 495 17.11 -3.12 -35.89
C TYR A 495 16.54 -3.91 -37.08
N ARG A 496 15.22 -4.12 -37.14
CA ARG A 496 14.60 -4.88 -38.25
C ARG A 496 14.60 -4.11 -39.56
N ARG A 497 14.74 -2.78 -39.51
CA ARG A 497 14.89 -1.91 -40.68
C ARG A 497 16.38 -1.59 -40.90
N GLU A 498 16.76 -1.39 -42.16
CA GLU A 498 18.09 -0.88 -42.48
C GLU A 498 18.25 0.56 -41.99
N GLY A 499 19.38 0.86 -41.33
CA GLY A 499 19.70 2.19 -40.81
C GLY A 499 20.03 2.21 -39.32
N ASP A 500 19.89 3.38 -38.71
CA ASP A 500 20.01 3.56 -37.25
C ASP A 500 18.84 2.86 -36.53
N ALA A 501 19.10 2.35 -35.32
CA ALA A 501 18.05 1.72 -34.52
C ALA A 501 16.99 2.73 -34.09
N SER A 502 15.72 2.34 -34.22
CA SER A 502 14.60 3.07 -33.61
C SER A 502 14.34 2.57 -32.19
N LEU A 503 13.74 3.40 -31.34
CA LEU A 503 13.27 2.97 -30.02
C LEU A 503 11.78 2.62 -30.08
N LEU A 504 11.40 1.46 -29.57
CA LEU A 504 10.02 1.06 -29.35
C LEU A 504 9.73 1.09 -27.85
N VAL A 505 8.62 1.72 -27.48
CA VAL A 505 8.05 1.62 -26.12
C VAL A 505 6.71 0.92 -26.23
N VAL A 506 6.58 -0.21 -25.56
CA VAL A 506 5.37 -1.04 -25.52
C VAL A 506 4.81 -0.95 -24.10
N GLU A 507 3.56 -0.50 -23.95
CA GLU A 507 2.89 -0.39 -22.64
C GLU A 507 2.07 -1.67 -22.29
N ASP A 508 1.70 -2.45 -23.31
CA ASP A 508 0.85 -3.64 -23.19
C ASP A 508 1.29 -4.74 -24.16
N PHE A 509 2.42 -5.37 -23.85
CA PHE A 509 3.01 -6.42 -24.66
C PHE A 509 2.23 -7.74 -24.57
N GLY A 510 1.54 -7.98 -23.44
CA GLY A 510 0.77 -9.20 -23.19
C GLY A 510 -0.38 -9.38 -24.18
N ASP A 511 -1.19 -8.35 -24.38
CA ASP A 511 -2.40 -8.42 -25.21
C ASP A 511 -2.13 -8.04 -26.67
N ALA A 512 -1.30 -7.01 -26.91
CA ALA A 512 -1.08 -6.43 -28.24
C ALA A 512 0.25 -6.81 -28.89
N GLY A 513 1.15 -7.49 -28.16
CA GLY A 513 2.51 -7.72 -28.61
C GLY A 513 3.23 -6.39 -28.92
N ILE A 514 4.03 -6.38 -29.98
CA ILE A 514 4.72 -5.16 -30.45
C ILE A 514 3.85 -4.27 -31.37
N GLY A 515 2.61 -4.67 -31.68
CA GLY A 515 1.78 -4.00 -32.70
C GLY A 515 1.37 -2.58 -32.33
N ASN A 516 1.22 -2.31 -31.03
CA ASN A 516 0.82 -1.01 -30.48
C ASN A 516 2.01 -0.19 -29.94
N ALA A 517 3.23 -0.56 -30.31
CA ALA A 517 4.43 0.13 -29.83
C ALA A 517 4.47 1.60 -30.29
N ARG A 518 4.78 2.52 -29.38
CA ARG A 518 5.18 3.87 -29.76
C ARG A 518 6.60 3.84 -30.30
N THR A 519 6.77 4.30 -31.53
CA THR A 519 8.04 4.24 -32.26
C THR A 519 8.70 5.62 -32.29
N PHE A 520 9.98 5.67 -31.92
CA PHE A 520 10.84 6.85 -32.02
C PHE A 520 11.98 6.55 -32.98
N GLU A 521 11.88 7.06 -34.20
CA GLU A 521 12.84 6.80 -35.28
C GLU A 521 14.25 7.34 -34.95
N ASP A 522 14.36 8.44 -34.19
CA ASP A 522 15.65 8.96 -33.71
C ASP A 522 15.66 9.09 -32.18
N ILE A 523 16.42 8.21 -31.55
CA ILE A 523 16.59 8.13 -30.09
C ILE A 523 17.20 9.41 -29.53
N ARG A 524 18.06 10.10 -30.29
CA ARG A 524 18.67 11.37 -29.86
C ARG A 524 17.60 12.45 -29.70
N VAL A 525 16.65 12.48 -30.63
CA VAL A 525 15.53 13.44 -30.60
C VAL A 525 14.63 13.17 -29.40
N LEU A 526 14.35 11.89 -29.11
CA LEU A 526 13.61 11.52 -27.92
C LEU A 526 14.34 11.98 -26.65
N ILE A 527 15.59 11.53 -26.45
CA ILE A 527 16.39 11.86 -25.25
C ILE A 527 16.48 13.36 -25.04
N ALA A 528 16.70 14.14 -26.11
CA ALA A 528 16.79 15.59 -26.03
C ALA A 528 15.49 16.27 -25.57
N ARG A 529 14.33 15.66 -25.84
CA ARG A 529 13.01 16.20 -25.45
C ARG A 529 12.57 15.81 -24.05
N LEU A 530 13.25 14.84 -23.41
CA LEU A 530 12.87 14.39 -22.07
C LEU A 530 13.04 15.51 -21.04
N ARG A 531 12.19 15.49 -20.02
CA ARG A 531 12.20 16.41 -18.88
C ARG A 531 12.20 15.62 -17.58
N LYS A 532 12.65 16.25 -16.49
CA LYS A 532 12.51 15.72 -15.13
C LYS A 532 11.50 16.54 -14.33
N PHE A 533 11.02 15.95 -13.23
CA PHE A 533 10.21 16.70 -12.26
C PHE A 533 11.12 17.59 -11.41
N GLU A 534 10.81 18.87 -11.31
CA GLU A 534 11.41 19.84 -10.41
C GLU A 534 10.37 20.21 -9.37
N ARG A 535 10.60 19.82 -8.10
CA ARG A 535 9.81 20.40 -7.01
C ARG A 535 10.05 21.90 -7.06
N SER A 536 9.00 22.71 -7.19
CA SER A 536 9.16 24.17 -7.15
C SER A 536 9.93 24.50 -5.89
N ALA A 537 11.10 25.13 -6.04
CA ALA A 537 11.71 25.80 -4.91
C ALA A 537 10.62 26.74 -4.38
N SER A 538 10.17 26.52 -3.14
CA SER A 538 9.39 27.54 -2.46
C SER A 538 10.20 28.83 -2.62
N SER A 539 9.59 29.83 -3.25
CA SER A 539 10.17 31.15 -3.39
C SER A 539 10.63 31.63 -2.01
N ALA A 540 11.91 31.46 -1.74
CA ALA A 540 12.59 32.15 -0.67
C ALA A 540 12.84 33.57 -1.20
N SER A 541 11.83 34.42 -1.02
CA SER A 541 11.95 35.88 -1.05
C SER A 541 11.55 36.40 0.31
#